data_AF-A0A954NYA2-F1
#
_entry.id   AF-A0A954NYA2-F1
#
_cell.length_a   1.000
_cell.length_b   1.000
_cell.length_c   1.000
_cell.angle_alpha   90.00
_cell.angle_beta   90.00
_cell.angle_gamma   90.00
#
_symmetry.space_group_name_H-M   'P 1'
#
loop_
_entity.id
_entity.type
_entity.pdbx_description
1 polymer ?
#
loop_
_entity_poly.entity_id
_entity_poly.type
_entity_poly.pdbx_seq_one_letter_code
_entity_poly.pdbx_strand_id
1 'polypeptide(L)'
;IASQYGVYRYTPDTHKAYLEVIGYPVDVYGKGPKYNIGPLGLAFLDKDHLIVGDGSRPDGEELVRAYKVPATPPETPQQEATAAFTLGPITKSEKTAKGEGNFYGVAVGADAIFVTCNGDDTKGWISKAVIADGKPGALEPTIATKEATEVDAPVPVVFSPEGDLVVGQMGEMNVAGDSLLTTYDPKTGELKKSWKTGLSDIAGLAYSPITKKLYCTDFAWSDTAQGGLFRLDIDGDKVTATKILSLDKPTAIAFDKSGSLYLTTFGTAEKDSDKSPGTLQVISKEAGL
;
A
#
# COMPACT_ATOMS: atom_id res chain seq x y z
N ILE A 1 10.87 -1.47 -1.71
CA ILE A 1 10.03 -2.33 -2.58
C ILE A 1 9.75 -3.60 -1.81
N ALA A 2 8.51 -4.01 -1.64
CA ALA A 2 8.16 -5.26 -0.98
C ALA A 2 7.86 -6.35 -2.02
N SER A 3 8.20 -7.60 -1.73
CA SER A 3 7.86 -8.77 -2.53
C SER A 3 7.76 -10.01 -1.65
N GLN A 4 7.32 -11.15 -2.21
CA GLN A 4 7.27 -12.44 -1.49
C GLN A 4 8.62 -12.87 -0.86
N TYR A 5 9.75 -12.32 -1.32
CA TYR A 5 11.07 -12.66 -0.82
C TYR A 5 11.57 -11.73 0.30
N GLY A 6 10.84 -10.65 0.58
CA GLY A 6 11.18 -9.67 1.60
C GLY A 6 11.18 -8.23 1.07
N VAL A 7 11.96 -7.37 1.72
CA VAL A 7 12.02 -5.94 1.41
C VAL A 7 13.33 -5.64 0.69
N TYR A 8 13.22 -4.96 -0.46
CA TYR A 8 14.33 -4.53 -1.28
C TYR A 8 14.52 -3.01 -1.20
N ARG A 9 15.77 -2.58 -1.11
CA ARG A 9 16.21 -1.20 -1.34
C ARG A 9 16.67 -1.06 -2.79
N TYR A 10 16.04 -0.17 -3.54
CA TYR A 10 16.48 0.20 -4.89
C TYR A 10 17.35 1.44 -4.85
N THR A 11 18.49 1.41 -5.53
CA THR A 11 19.42 2.54 -5.69
C THR A 11 19.33 3.07 -7.11
N PRO A 12 18.71 4.25 -7.34
CA PRO A 12 18.48 4.78 -8.69
C PRO A 12 19.76 4.99 -9.49
N ASP A 13 20.80 5.59 -8.90
CA ASP A 13 22.04 5.95 -9.59
C ASP A 13 22.78 4.75 -10.20
N THR A 14 22.65 3.57 -9.57
CA THR A 14 23.29 2.33 -10.04
C THR A 14 22.30 1.34 -10.65
N HIS A 15 21.00 1.64 -10.60
CA HIS A 15 19.91 0.73 -10.94
C HIS A 15 20.01 -0.66 -10.26
N LYS A 16 20.46 -0.71 -9.00
CA LYS A 16 20.65 -1.95 -8.25
C LYS A 16 19.59 -2.09 -7.15
N ALA A 17 19.13 -3.32 -6.95
CA ALA A 17 18.27 -3.70 -5.82
C ALA A 17 19.06 -4.56 -4.83
N TYR A 18 18.94 -4.23 -3.55
CA TYR A 18 19.57 -4.93 -2.43
C TYR A 18 18.49 -5.45 -1.50
N LEU A 19 18.66 -6.67 -1.00
CA LEU A 19 17.80 -7.17 0.06
C LEU A 19 18.10 -6.38 1.34
N GLU A 20 17.07 -5.74 1.89
CA GLU A 20 17.13 -4.96 3.12
C GLU A 20 16.71 -5.83 4.31
N VAL A 21 15.60 -6.55 4.15
CA VAL A 21 15.00 -7.44 5.17
C VAL A 21 14.56 -8.74 4.51
N ILE A 22 14.93 -9.88 5.09
CA ILE A 22 14.60 -11.23 4.60
C ILE A 22 14.03 -12.11 5.72
N GLY A 23 13.55 -13.31 5.37
CA GLY A 23 13.07 -14.29 6.34
C GLY A 23 11.59 -14.14 6.70
N TYR A 24 10.84 -13.40 5.89
CA TYR A 24 9.38 -13.45 5.93
C TYR A 24 8.91 -14.85 5.52
N PRO A 25 7.85 -15.38 6.16
CA PRO A 25 7.07 -16.47 5.59
C PRO A 25 6.47 -16.10 4.22
N VAL A 26 5.68 -17.02 3.65
CA VAL A 26 4.93 -16.77 2.42
C VAL A 26 3.50 -17.20 2.64
N ASP A 27 2.56 -16.34 2.29
CA ASP A 27 1.14 -16.67 2.18
C ASP A 27 0.63 -16.43 0.76
N VAL A 28 -0.66 -16.69 0.51
CA VAL A 28 -1.28 -16.65 -0.81
C VAL A 28 -2.51 -15.73 -0.79
N TYR A 29 -2.48 -14.69 -1.60
CA TYR A 29 -3.55 -13.71 -1.72
C TYR A 29 -4.37 -13.85 -3.00
N GLY A 30 -5.68 -13.60 -2.91
CA GLY A 30 -6.60 -13.52 -4.03
C GLY A 30 -7.74 -14.55 -3.98
N LYS A 31 -8.94 -14.12 -4.40
CA LYS A 31 -10.12 -15.00 -4.61
C LYS A 31 -10.19 -15.55 -6.05
N GLY A 32 -9.40 -14.99 -6.98
CA GLY A 32 -9.24 -15.39 -8.38
C GLY A 32 -7.83 -15.97 -8.66
N PRO A 33 -7.04 -15.43 -9.62
CA PRO A 33 -5.63 -15.79 -9.69
C PRO A 33 -4.97 -15.51 -8.34
N LYS A 34 -4.17 -16.46 -7.87
CA LYS A 34 -3.56 -16.43 -6.54
C LYS A 34 -2.11 -16.04 -6.64
N TYR A 35 -1.66 -15.18 -5.74
CA TYR A 35 -0.29 -14.66 -5.72
C TYR A 35 0.36 -15.00 -4.39
N ASN A 36 1.59 -15.51 -4.45
CA ASN A 36 2.43 -15.59 -3.26
C ASN A 36 2.77 -14.17 -2.80
N ILE A 37 2.55 -13.90 -1.53
CA ILE A 37 2.81 -12.61 -0.91
C ILE A 37 3.71 -12.75 0.31
N GLY A 38 4.40 -11.65 0.62
CA GLY A 38 5.31 -11.50 1.73
C GLY A 38 4.94 -10.21 2.48
N PRO A 39 5.90 -9.32 2.81
CA PRO A 39 5.55 -7.96 3.20
C PRO A 39 4.81 -7.22 2.08
N LEU A 40 3.99 -6.25 2.47
CA LEU A 40 3.14 -5.47 1.56
C LEU A 40 3.46 -3.97 1.64
N GLY A 41 2.91 -3.26 2.62
CA GLY A 41 3.02 -1.80 2.72
C GLY A 41 4.34 -1.32 3.32
N LEU A 42 4.85 -0.20 2.82
CA LEU A 42 6.12 0.38 3.26
C LEU A 42 5.98 1.89 3.50
N ALA A 43 6.46 2.38 4.63
CA ALA A 43 6.62 3.81 4.88
C ALA A 43 7.78 4.09 5.85
N PHE A 44 8.43 5.22 5.73
CA PHE A 44 9.43 5.63 6.71
C PHE A 44 8.77 6.29 7.92
N LEU A 45 9.11 5.82 9.12
CA LEU A 45 8.77 6.51 10.37
C LEU A 45 9.63 7.76 10.55
N ASP A 46 10.92 7.60 10.27
CA ASP A 46 11.93 8.64 10.26
C ASP A 46 13.05 8.26 9.28
N LYS A 47 14.17 8.99 9.29
CA LYS A 47 15.30 8.74 8.38
C LYS A 47 15.98 7.37 8.57
N ASP A 48 15.82 6.75 9.73
CA ASP A 48 16.51 5.53 10.14
C ASP A 48 15.55 4.34 10.33
N HIS A 49 14.23 4.55 10.32
CA HIS A 49 13.25 3.49 10.58
C HIS A 49 12.26 3.31 9.42
N LEU A 50 12.25 2.10 8.86
CA LEU A 50 11.29 1.65 7.86
C LEU A 50 10.18 0.83 8.52
N ILE A 51 8.94 1.30 8.41
CA ILE A 51 7.73 0.54 8.76
C ILE A 51 7.36 -0.38 7.60
N VAL A 52 7.05 -1.63 7.94
CA VAL A 52 6.66 -2.69 7.01
C VAL A 52 5.37 -3.32 7.51
N GLY A 53 4.32 -3.27 6.70
CA GLY A 53 3.11 -4.06 6.89
C GLY A 53 3.31 -5.48 6.34
N ASP A 54 2.91 -6.48 7.13
CA ASP A 54 2.98 -7.89 6.76
C ASP A 54 1.73 -8.36 6.01
N GLY A 55 1.98 -9.24 5.03
CA GLY A 55 1.00 -10.01 4.25
C GLY A 55 1.32 -11.51 4.25
N SER A 56 2.30 -11.95 5.04
CA SER A 56 2.91 -13.28 4.87
C SER A 56 2.39 -14.35 5.82
N ARG A 57 1.40 -14.05 6.66
CA ARG A 57 0.90 -14.98 7.68
C ARG A 57 -0.63 -14.99 7.68
N PRO A 58 -1.26 -15.98 8.32
CA PRO A 58 -2.71 -15.96 8.48
C PRO A 58 -3.20 -14.71 9.23
N ASP A 59 -4.42 -14.26 8.90
CA ASP A 59 -5.10 -13.18 9.61
C ASP A 59 -5.07 -13.40 11.14
N GLY A 60 -4.72 -12.36 11.89
CA GLY A 60 -4.57 -12.43 13.34
C GLY A 60 -3.22 -12.94 13.84
N GLU A 61 -2.30 -13.31 12.95
CA GLU A 61 -0.89 -13.64 13.27
C GLU A 61 0.11 -12.64 12.67
N GLU A 62 -0.34 -11.81 11.72
CA GLU A 62 0.48 -10.83 11.02
C GLU A 62 0.87 -9.65 11.90
N LEU A 63 1.95 -8.98 11.49
CA LEU A 63 2.60 -7.94 12.29
C LEU A 63 2.90 -6.70 11.46
N VAL A 64 2.95 -5.54 12.11
CA VAL A 64 3.56 -4.35 11.54
C VAL A 64 4.89 -4.14 12.24
N ARG A 65 5.98 -4.04 11.48
CA ARG A 65 7.33 -4.01 12.04
C ARG A 65 8.11 -2.78 11.61
N ALA A 66 8.90 -2.24 12.53
CA ALA A 66 9.79 -1.13 12.28
C ALA A 66 11.24 -1.61 12.30
N TYR A 67 11.93 -1.50 11.17
CA TYR A 67 13.32 -1.90 11.02
C TYR A 67 14.23 -0.70 11.03
N LYS A 68 15.37 -0.82 11.71
CA LYS A 68 16.46 0.15 11.53
C LYS A 68 17.09 -0.10 10.17
N VAL A 69 17.15 0.93 9.34
CA VAL A 69 17.71 0.87 8.00
C VAL A 69 18.88 1.86 7.89
N PRO A 70 20.09 1.41 7.52
CA PRO A 70 21.24 2.29 7.39
C PRO A 70 21.09 3.28 6.23
N ALA A 71 21.88 4.35 6.21
CA ALA A 71 21.86 5.32 5.11
C ALA A 71 22.29 4.71 3.77
N THR A 72 23.21 3.74 3.80
CA THR A 72 23.68 2.99 2.62
C THR A 72 23.07 1.59 2.58
N PRO A 73 22.94 0.95 1.40
CA PRO A 73 22.49 -0.43 1.32
C PRO A 73 23.33 -1.36 2.23
N PRO A 74 22.71 -2.32 2.93
CA PRO A 74 23.43 -3.22 3.81
C PRO A 74 24.26 -4.25 3.02
N GLU A 75 25.42 -4.64 3.55
CA GLU A 75 26.22 -5.74 2.98
C GLU A 75 25.53 -7.10 3.18
N THR A 76 24.84 -7.27 4.31
CA THR A 76 24.04 -8.45 4.63
C THR A 76 22.63 -8.00 5.02
N PRO A 77 21.57 -8.59 4.43
CA PRO A 77 20.19 -8.24 4.80
C PRO A 77 19.92 -8.59 6.26
N GLN A 78 19.09 -7.78 6.92
CA GLN A 78 18.64 -8.10 8.28
C GLN A 78 17.54 -9.18 8.23
N GLN A 79 17.37 -9.92 9.33
CA GLN A 79 16.30 -10.90 9.45
C GLN A 79 15.01 -10.21 9.89
N GLU A 80 13.88 -10.71 9.42
CA GLU A 80 12.54 -10.21 9.76
C GLU A 80 12.34 -10.13 11.28
N ALA A 81 12.84 -11.11 12.04
CA ALA A 81 12.78 -11.15 13.50
C ALA A 81 13.59 -10.06 14.25
N THR A 82 14.45 -9.29 13.57
CA THR A 82 15.32 -8.29 14.22
C THR A 82 14.75 -6.87 14.22
N ALA A 83 13.43 -6.72 14.01
CA ALA A 83 12.76 -5.42 14.04
C ALA A 83 13.00 -4.69 15.37
N ALA A 84 13.17 -3.37 15.30
CA ALA A 84 13.33 -2.51 16.48
C ALA A 84 12.01 -2.33 17.23
N PHE A 85 10.88 -2.34 16.50
CA PHE A 85 9.54 -2.35 17.06
C PHE A 85 8.68 -3.38 16.33
N THR A 86 7.81 -4.04 17.07
CA THR A 86 6.80 -4.98 16.54
C THR A 86 5.44 -4.56 17.09
N LEU A 87 4.50 -4.36 16.19
CA LEU A 87 3.14 -3.96 16.47
C LEU A 87 2.21 -5.10 16.04
N GLY A 88 1.15 -5.33 16.82
CA GLY A 88 0.27 -6.47 16.66
C GLY A 88 0.82 -7.75 17.33
N PRO A 89 0.22 -8.92 17.02
CA PRO A 89 -0.86 -9.07 16.07
C PRO A 89 -2.17 -8.44 16.58
N ILE A 90 -3.09 -8.13 15.67
CA ILE A 90 -4.46 -7.80 16.04
C ILE A 90 -5.24 -9.11 16.04
N THR A 91 -5.42 -9.71 17.21
CA THR A 91 -6.11 -11.00 17.34
C THR A 91 -7.62 -10.84 17.27
N LYS A 92 -8.33 -11.96 17.06
CA LYS A 92 -9.78 -12.04 17.19
C LYS A 92 -10.32 -11.32 18.42
N SER A 93 -11.35 -10.52 18.24
CA SER A 93 -12.07 -9.76 19.27
C SER A 93 -13.51 -9.48 18.83
N GLU A 94 -14.23 -8.65 19.57
CA GLU A 94 -15.56 -8.17 19.15
C GLU A 94 -15.48 -7.24 17.92
N LYS A 95 -14.34 -6.58 17.70
CA LYS A 95 -14.13 -5.69 16.53
C LYS A 95 -13.77 -6.45 15.27
N THR A 96 -13.13 -7.61 15.41
CA THR A 96 -12.62 -8.42 14.31
C THR A 96 -12.82 -9.90 14.62
N ALA A 97 -13.64 -10.58 13.82
CA ALA A 97 -14.05 -11.96 14.00
C ALA A 97 -12.92 -12.96 13.79
N LYS A 98 -11.90 -12.61 12.99
CA LYS A 98 -10.73 -13.45 12.71
C LYS A 98 -9.42 -12.92 13.29
N GLY A 99 -9.37 -11.63 13.62
CA GLY A 99 -8.10 -10.90 13.73
C GLY A 99 -7.83 -10.18 12.41
N GLU A 100 -6.96 -9.17 12.46
CA GLU A 100 -6.59 -8.42 11.27
C GLU A 100 -5.27 -8.87 10.68
N GLY A 101 -5.12 -8.52 9.42
CA GLY A 101 -4.06 -8.95 8.55
C GLY A 101 -4.07 -8.23 7.21
N ASN A 102 -3.30 -8.73 6.26
CA ASN A 102 -3.07 -8.16 4.95
C ASN A 102 -2.81 -6.65 5.07
N PHE A 103 -1.75 -6.30 5.82
CA PHE A 103 -1.39 -4.92 6.12
C PHE A 103 -0.83 -4.21 4.87
N TYR A 104 -1.76 -3.79 3.99
CA TYR A 104 -1.50 -3.54 2.59
C TYR A 104 -0.78 -2.21 2.34
N GLY A 105 -1.34 -1.12 2.87
CA GLY A 105 -0.82 0.24 2.76
C GLY A 105 -0.37 0.73 4.12
N VAL A 106 0.72 1.50 4.15
CA VAL A 106 1.24 2.13 5.38
C VAL A 106 1.42 3.62 5.10
N ALA A 107 0.92 4.47 5.99
CA ALA A 107 1.17 5.91 5.99
C ALA A 107 1.64 6.35 7.39
N VAL A 108 2.62 7.26 7.44
CA VAL A 108 3.10 7.86 8.68
C VAL A 108 2.86 9.37 8.63
N GLY A 109 2.23 9.90 9.66
CA GLY A 109 1.88 11.32 9.77
C GLY A 109 0.88 11.55 10.91
N ALA A 110 0.58 12.82 11.22
CA ALA A 110 -0.35 13.18 12.30
C ALA A 110 -0.06 12.44 13.64
N ASP A 111 1.23 12.33 13.99
CA ASP A 111 1.73 11.63 15.17
C ASP A 111 1.27 10.16 15.28
N ALA A 112 1.06 9.48 14.15
CA ALA A 112 0.68 8.08 14.12
C ALA A 112 1.18 7.33 12.87
N ILE A 113 1.15 6.00 12.97
CA ILE A 113 1.24 5.06 11.86
C ILE A 113 -0.19 4.61 11.53
N PHE A 114 -0.58 4.70 10.27
CA PHE A 114 -1.86 4.22 9.75
C PHE A 114 -1.61 3.06 8.80
N VAL A 115 -2.37 1.99 8.94
CA VAL A 115 -2.20 0.76 8.18
C VAL A 115 -3.56 0.28 7.71
N THR A 116 -3.73 0.09 6.41
CA THR A 116 -4.94 -0.53 5.86
C THR A 116 -4.91 -2.05 6.08
N CYS A 117 -6.05 -2.65 6.38
CA CYS A 117 -6.15 -4.05 6.77
C CYS A 117 -7.28 -4.74 5.99
N ASN A 118 -6.94 -5.86 5.36
CA ASN A 118 -7.85 -6.68 4.55
C ASN A 118 -7.92 -8.13 5.07
N GLY A 119 -7.66 -8.35 6.36
CA GLY A 119 -7.76 -9.69 6.95
C GLY A 119 -9.21 -10.04 7.26
N ASP A 120 -9.87 -9.22 8.09
CA ASP A 120 -11.31 -9.34 8.31
C ASP A 120 -12.12 -8.41 7.41
N ASP A 121 -12.54 -8.97 6.27
CA ASP A 121 -13.42 -8.33 5.29
C ASP A 121 -14.79 -7.88 5.85
N THR A 122 -15.15 -8.19 7.10
CA THR A 122 -16.44 -7.77 7.67
C THR A 122 -16.52 -6.25 7.91
N LYS A 123 -15.38 -5.59 8.14
CA LYS A 123 -15.32 -4.15 8.46
C LYS A 123 -14.38 -3.34 7.58
N GLY A 124 -13.33 -3.96 7.02
CA GLY A 124 -12.29 -3.26 6.26
C GLY A 124 -11.64 -2.15 7.09
N TRP A 125 -10.50 -2.42 7.72
CA TRP A 125 -9.98 -1.49 8.73
C TRP A 125 -8.88 -0.57 8.20
N ILE A 126 -8.83 0.63 8.74
CA ILE A 126 -7.56 1.35 8.94
C ILE A 126 -7.22 1.25 10.42
N SER A 127 -6.12 0.55 10.70
CA SER A 127 -5.54 0.47 12.02
C SER A 127 -4.57 1.62 12.27
N LYS A 128 -4.48 2.05 13.52
CA LYS A 128 -3.67 3.20 13.95
C LYS A 128 -2.78 2.81 15.11
N ALA A 129 -1.53 3.25 15.07
CA ALA A 129 -0.63 3.24 16.21
C ALA A 129 -0.11 4.66 16.48
N VAL A 130 -0.42 5.20 17.66
CA VAL A 130 0.05 6.53 18.06
C VAL A 130 1.57 6.51 18.26
N ILE A 131 2.24 7.55 17.81
CA ILE A 131 3.68 7.75 17.99
C ILE A 131 3.88 8.70 19.18
N ALA A 132 4.64 8.25 20.17
CA ALA A 132 5.06 9.07 21.31
C ALA A 132 6.58 8.95 21.47
N ASP A 133 7.27 10.09 21.56
CA ASP A 133 8.73 10.15 21.69
C ASP A 133 9.49 9.32 20.62
N GLY A 134 8.98 9.34 19.39
CA GLY A 134 9.53 8.59 18.25
C GLY A 134 9.29 7.07 18.32
N LYS A 135 8.45 6.59 19.24
CA LYS A 135 8.13 5.17 19.41
C LYS A 135 6.68 4.89 19.05
N PRO A 136 6.41 3.87 18.22
CA PRO A 136 5.05 3.43 17.97
C PRO A 136 4.43 2.76 19.20
N GLY A 137 3.17 3.09 19.48
CA GLY A 137 2.32 2.43 20.46
C GLY A 137 1.66 1.16 19.92
N ALA A 138 0.59 0.72 20.58
CA ALA A 138 -0.22 -0.41 20.13
C ALA A 138 -0.92 -0.10 18.80
N LEU A 139 -1.05 -1.13 17.95
CA LEU A 139 -1.79 -1.05 16.70
C LEU A 139 -3.24 -1.47 16.96
N GLU A 140 -4.18 -0.56 16.73
CA GLU A 140 -5.59 -0.78 17.02
C GLU A 140 -6.45 -0.54 15.77
N PRO A 141 -7.48 -1.36 15.50
CA PRO A 141 -8.50 -1.05 14.50
C PRO A 141 -9.27 0.21 14.90
N THR A 142 -9.22 1.25 14.06
CA THR A 142 -9.80 2.57 14.36
C THR A 142 -10.83 3.08 13.37
N ILE A 143 -10.69 2.79 12.07
CA ILE A 143 -11.63 3.26 11.03
C ILE A 143 -12.20 2.05 10.30
N ALA A 144 -13.49 1.76 10.50
CA ALA A 144 -14.21 0.70 9.77
C ALA A 144 -14.65 1.27 8.41
N THR A 145 -13.78 1.21 7.42
CA THR A 145 -14.00 1.90 6.14
C THR A 145 -15.17 1.30 5.37
N LYS A 146 -15.36 -0.03 5.43
CA LYS A 146 -16.49 -0.69 4.76
C LYS A 146 -17.84 -0.27 5.33
N GLU A 147 -17.94 -0.02 6.62
CA GLU A 147 -19.18 0.53 7.20
C GLU A 147 -19.48 1.94 6.72
N ALA A 148 -18.43 2.73 6.45
CA ALA A 148 -18.56 4.10 5.97
C ALA A 148 -18.80 4.18 4.45
N THR A 149 -18.38 3.18 3.68
CA THR A 149 -18.34 3.27 2.21
C THR A 149 -19.09 2.16 1.47
N GLU A 150 -19.47 1.08 2.16
CA GLU A 150 -20.07 -0.14 1.57
C GLU A 150 -19.18 -0.83 0.52
N VAL A 151 -17.87 -0.57 0.54
CA VAL A 151 -16.87 -1.14 -0.39
C VAL A 151 -15.84 -1.92 0.41
N ASP A 152 -15.42 -3.06 -0.13
CA ASP A 152 -14.80 -4.15 0.62
C ASP A 152 -13.50 -3.80 1.33
N ALA A 153 -12.50 -3.29 0.61
CA ALA A 153 -11.12 -3.31 1.10
C ALA A 153 -10.39 -1.96 0.96
N PRO A 154 -9.92 -1.36 2.07
CA PRO A 154 -8.95 -0.27 1.99
C PRO A 154 -7.58 -0.81 1.54
N VAL A 155 -7.00 -0.24 0.48
CA VAL A 155 -5.74 -0.75 -0.09
C VAL A 155 -4.61 0.26 0.05
N PRO A 156 -4.34 1.20 -0.87
CA PRO A 156 -3.31 2.20 -0.64
C PRO A 156 -3.82 3.31 0.28
N VAL A 157 -2.94 3.81 1.15
CA VAL A 157 -3.19 4.99 1.99
C VAL A 157 -2.01 5.96 1.89
N VAL A 158 -2.31 7.25 1.75
CA VAL A 158 -1.33 8.35 1.79
C VAL A 158 -1.92 9.55 2.54
N PHE A 159 -1.08 10.51 2.89
CA PHE A 159 -1.55 11.83 3.34
C PHE A 159 -1.76 12.76 2.14
N SER A 160 -2.85 13.52 2.15
CA SER A 160 -3.03 14.66 1.25
C SER A 160 -2.09 15.80 1.64
N PRO A 161 -1.81 16.75 0.73
CA PRO A 161 -1.06 17.97 1.08
C PRO A 161 -1.67 18.77 2.25
N GLU A 162 -2.98 18.65 2.46
CA GLU A 162 -3.75 19.29 3.54
C GLU A 162 -3.74 18.48 4.85
N GLY A 163 -3.22 17.25 4.83
CA GLY A 163 -3.06 16.40 6.01
C GLY A 163 -4.20 15.41 6.25
N ASP A 164 -5.11 15.22 5.31
CA ASP A 164 -6.14 14.17 5.40
C ASP A 164 -5.56 12.80 5.00
N LEU A 165 -6.08 11.72 5.57
CA LEU A 165 -5.80 10.38 5.05
C LEU A 165 -6.57 10.21 3.76
N VAL A 166 -5.89 9.87 2.67
CA VAL A 166 -6.47 9.55 1.37
C VAL A 166 -6.31 8.06 1.14
N VAL A 167 -7.42 7.37 0.90
CA VAL A 167 -7.45 5.92 0.78
C VAL A 167 -8.11 5.52 -0.53
N GLY A 168 -7.45 4.63 -1.27
CA GLY A 168 -8.09 3.87 -2.34
C GLY A 168 -8.88 2.73 -1.72
N GLN A 169 -10.20 2.81 -1.76
CA GLN A 169 -11.05 1.66 -1.49
C GLN A 169 -11.04 0.82 -2.77
N MET A 170 -10.39 -0.33 -2.73
CA MET A 170 -10.43 -1.30 -3.81
C MET A 170 -11.85 -1.83 -3.93
N GLY A 171 -12.33 -1.95 -5.17
CA GLY A 171 -13.62 -2.55 -5.46
C GLY A 171 -13.66 -4.04 -5.14
N GLU A 172 -14.81 -4.64 -5.38
CA GLU A 172 -14.94 -6.09 -5.42
C GLU A 172 -14.19 -6.61 -6.66
N MET A 173 -13.32 -7.62 -6.47
CA MET A 173 -12.44 -8.14 -7.54
C MET A 173 -13.16 -8.59 -8.83
N ASN A 174 -14.47 -8.83 -8.77
CA ASN A 174 -15.33 -9.28 -9.87
C ASN A 174 -16.32 -8.20 -10.35
N VAL A 175 -16.30 -7.00 -9.77
CA VAL A 175 -17.12 -5.85 -10.18
C VAL A 175 -16.18 -4.82 -10.81
N ALA A 176 -16.64 -4.15 -11.87
CA ALA A 176 -15.85 -3.15 -12.57
C ALA A 176 -16.32 -1.74 -12.19
N GLY A 177 -15.37 -0.82 -12.02
CA GLY A 177 -15.67 0.60 -11.85
C GLY A 177 -16.24 1.00 -10.48
N ASP A 178 -16.11 0.14 -9.47
CA ASP A 178 -16.68 0.31 -8.12
C ASP A 178 -15.67 0.78 -7.07
N SER A 179 -14.38 0.94 -7.42
CA SER A 179 -13.42 1.55 -6.48
C SER A 179 -13.80 2.99 -6.12
N LEU A 180 -13.46 3.36 -4.89
CA LEU A 180 -13.67 4.71 -4.38
C LEU A 180 -12.34 5.35 -4.03
N LEU A 181 -12.29 6.67 -4.18
CA LEU A 181 -11.31 7.50 -3.50
C LEU A 181 -11.99 8.06 -2.27
N THR A 182 -11.38 7.92 -1.10
CA THR A 182 -11.98 8.38 0.16
C THR A 182 -10.98 9.20 0.95
N THR A 183 -11.48 10.17 1.72
CA THR A 183 -10.67 10.92 2.68
C THR A 183 -11.22 10.84 4.09
N TYR A 184 -10.30 10.75 5.06
CA TYR A 184 -10.63 10.68 6.48
C TYR A 184 -9.83 11.70 7.27
N ASP A 185 -10.42 12.19 8.36
CA ASP A 185 -9.67 12.91 9.37
C ASP A 185 -8.71 11.94 10.10
N PRO A 186 -7.38 12.19 10.12
CA PRO A 186 -6.44 11.28 10.79
C PRO A 186 -6.60 11.25 12.33
N LYS A 187 -7.19 12.29 12.93
CA LYS A 187 -7.38 12.38 14.38
C LYS A 187 -8.63 11.64 14.81
N THR A 188 -9.77 11.92 14.16
CA THR A 188 -11.07 11.36 14.56
C THR A 188 -11.44 10.07 13.82
N GLY A 189 -10.84 9.83 12.65
CA GLY A 189 -11.22 8.72 11.77
C GLY A 189 -12.51 8.97 10.98
N GLU A 190 -13.08 10.18 11.06
CA GLU A 190 -14.32 10.53 10.37
C GLU A 190 -14.11 10.61 8.85
N LEU A 191 -15.00 9.98 8.08
CA LEU A 191 -15.04 10.09 6.63
C LEU A 191 -15.42 11.52 6.24
N LYS A 192 -14.55 12.22 5.51
CA LYS A 192 -14.79 13.57 5.01
C LYS A 192 -15.43 13.55 3.63
N LYS A 193 -14.89 12.75 2.71
CA LYS A 193 -15.36 12.65 1.32
C LYS A 193 -15.20 11.23 0.80
N SER A 194 -16.10 10.87 -0.11
CA SER A 194 -16.07 9.62 -0.86
C SER A 194 -16.47 9.91 -2.30
N TRP A 195 -15.64 9.51 -3.26
CA TRP A 195 -15.85 9.74 -4.67
C TRP A 195 -15.80 8.44 -5.44
N LYS A 196 -16.77 8.26 -6.35
CA LYS A 196 -16.70 7.24 -7.38
C LYS A 196 -15.65 7.63 -8.40
N THR A 197 -14.71 6.73 -8.67
CA THR A 197 -13.58 7.01 -9.58
C THR A 197 -13.85 6.49 -11.00
N GLY A 198 -14.71 5.48 -11.13
CA GLY A 198 -14.89 4.71 -12.36
C GLY A 198 -13.76 3.72 -12.65
N LEU A 199 -12.79 3.59 -11.74
CA LEU A 199 -11.74 2.56 -11.74
C LEU A 199 -12.24 1.33 -10.96
N SER A 200 -11.63 0.18 -11.19
CA SER A 200 -12.08 -1.07 -10.54
C SER A 200 -11.34 -1.34 -9.23
N ASP A 201 -10.01 -1.25 -9.24
CA ASP A 201 -9.17 -1.80 -8.18
C ASP A 201 -7.95 -0.92 -7.92
N ILE A 202 -8.15 0.20 -7.21
CA ILE A 202 -7.06 1.10 -6.85
C ILE A 202 -6.08 0.38 -5.91
N ALA A 203 -4.86 0.12 -6.40
CA ALA A 203 -3.83 -0.66 -5.68
C ALA A 203 -2.67 0.20 -5.14
N GLY A 204 -2.39 1.33 -5.81
CA GLY A 204 -1.31 2.25 -5.48
C GLY A 204 -1.79 3.69 -5.56
N LEU A 205 -1.24 4.57 -4.72
CA LEU A 205 -1.65 5.96 -4.60
C LEU A 205 -0.45 6.83 -4.22
N ALA A 206 -0.25 7.97 -4.89
CA ALA A 206 0.80 8.92 -4.54
C ALA A 206 0.51 10.33 -5.07
N TYR A 207 0.89 11.34 -4.29
CA TYR A 207 0.93 12.73 -4.76
C TYR A 207 2.29 13.04 -5.38
N SER A 208 2.30 13.70 -6.54
CA SER A 208 3.53 14.26 -7.10
C SER A 208 4.04 15.37 -6.18
N PRO A 209 5.32 15.33 -5.73
CA PRO A 209 5.86 16.37 -4.87
C PRO A 209 6.02 17.69 -5.62
N ILE A 210 6.04 17.67 -6.96
CA ILE A 210 6.23 18.83 -7.83
C ILE A 210 4.87 19.44 -8.18
N THR A 211 3.96 18.66 -8.75
CA THR A 211 2.68 19.17 -9.28
C THR A 211 1.55 19.16 -8.26
N LYS A 212 1.72 18.45 -7.14
CA LYS A 212 0.69 18.18 -6.13
C LYS A 212 -0.53 17.42 -6.66
N LYS A 213 -0.44 16.88 -7.88
CA LYS A 213 -1.49 16.04 -8.46
C LYS A 213 -1.46 14.64 -7.87
N LEU A 214 -2.64 14.05 -7.76
CA LEU A 214 -2.83 12.69 -7.27
C LEU A 214 -2.74 11.70 -8.42
N TYR A 215 -1.95 10.65 -8.24
CA TYR A 215 -1.81 9.54 -9.17
C TYR A 215 -2.18 8.25 -8.47
N CYS A 216 -2.71 7.29 -9.22
CA CYS A 216 -3.01 5.97 -8.72
C CYS A 216 -2.73 4.89 -9.77
N THR A 217 -2.62 3.65 -9.32
CA THR A 217 -2.68 2.48 -10.20
C THR A 217 -4.00 1.76 -10.02
N ASP A 218 -4.63 1.40 -11.13
CA ASP A 218 -5.77 0.48 -11.16
C ASP A 218 -5.27 -0.91 -11.59
N PHE A 219 -5.47 -1.92 -10.76
CA PHE A 219 -5.13 -3.30 -11.08
C PHE A 219 -6.10 -3.89 -12.11
N ALA A 220 -7.39 -3.53 -12.01
CA ALA A 220 -8.50 -4.09 -12.76
C ALA A 220 -8.56 -5.63 -12.75
N TRP A 221 -8.84 -6.24 -11.61
CA TRP A 221 -8.84 -7.70 -11.41
C TRP A 221 -9.77 -8.43 -12.37
N SER A 222 -10.94 -7.86 -12.64
CA SER A 222 -11.95 -8.44 -13.53
C SER A 222 -11.55 -8.38 -15.02
N ASP A 223 -10.73 -7.41 -15.43
CA ASP A 223 -10.15 -7.29 -16.77
C ASP A 223 -8.78 -6.58 -16.68
N THR A 224 -7.72 -7.37 -16.51
CA THR A 224 -6.37 -6.83 -16.30
C THR A 224 -5.83 -6.06 -17.50
N ALA A 225 -6.47 -6.14 -18.68
CA ALA A 225 -6.13 -5.32 -19.83
C ALA A 225 -6.52 -3.83 -19.64
N GLN A 226 -7.42 -3.53 -18.69
CA GLN A 226 -7.77 -2.16 -18.33
C GLN A 226 -6.79 -1.53 -17.35
N GLY A 227 -5.92 -2.33 -16.73
CA GLY A 227 -4.95 -1.89 -15.73
C GLY A 227 -4.05 -0.76 -16.23
N GLY A 228 -3.63 0.11 -15.32
CA GLY A 228 -2.86 1.28 -15.71
C GLY A 228 -2.49 2.23 -14.58
N LEU A 229 -1.69 3.23 -14.96
CA LEU A 229 -1.40 4.42 -14.17
C LEU A 229 -2.39 5.52 -14.58
N PHE A 230 -2.99 6.18 -13.61
CA PHE A 230 -3.99 7.23 -13.79
C PHE A 230 -3.62 8.47 -12.98
N ARG A 231 -3.99 9.64 -13.49
CA ARG A 231 -4.11 10.87 -12.70
C ARG A 231 -5.55 11.01 -12.23
N LEU A 232 -5.75 11.35 -10.97
CA LEU A 232 -7.05 11.66 -10.38
C LEU A 232 -7.17 13.17 -10.18
N ASP A 233 -8.07 13.82 -10.93
CA ASP A 233 -8.41 15.22 -10.75
C ASP A 233 -9.71 15.34 -9.96
N ILE A 234 -9.66 16.04 -8.82
CA ILE A 234 -10.80 16.24 -7.92
C ILE A 234 -11.35 17.65 -8.13
N ASP A 235 -12.63 17.75 -8.48
CA ASP A 235 -13.37 19.00 -8.61
C ASP A 235 -14.69 18.90 -7.83
N GLY A 236 -14.71 19.48 -6.63
CA GLY A 236 -15.82 19.37 -5.69
C GLY A 236 -16.14 17.91 -5.34
N ASP A 237 -17.35 17.46 -5.73
CA ASP A 237 -17.84 16.11 -5.47
C ASP A 237 -17.62 15.15 -6.65
N LYS A 238 -16.73 15.50 -7.59
CA LYS A 238 -16.39 14.67 -8.74
C LYS A 238 -14.90 14.35 -8.79
N VAL A 239 -14.57 13.09 -9.10
CA VAL A 239 -13.24 12.66 -9.50
C VAL A 239 -13.26 12.33 -11.00
N THR A 240 -12.22 12.78 -11.71
CA THR A 240 -11.96 12.37 -13.10
C THR A 240 -10.66 11.59 -13.15
N ALA A 241 -10.73 10.32 -13.54
CA ALA A 241 -9.56 9.47 -13.76
C ALA A 241 -9.07 9.59 -15.22
N THR A 242 -7.85 10.11 -15.41
CA THR A 242 -7.20 10.20 -16.73
C THR A 242 -6.13 9.13 -16.83
N LYS A 243 -6.29 8.16 -17.73
CA LYS A 243 -5.29 7.11 -18.00
C LYS A 243 -4.03 7.75 -18.59
N ILE A 244 -2.89 7.49 -17.96
CA ILE A 244 -1.57 7.99 -18.38
C ILE A 244 -0.81 6.89 -19.13
N LEU A 245 -0.86 5.66 -18.61
CA LEU A 245 -0.13 4.51 -19.16
C LEU A 245 -0.92 3.23 -18.90
N SER A 246 -1.08 2.39 -19.92
CA SER A 246 -1.60 1.03 -19.74
C SER A 246 -0.52 0.13 -19.15
N LEU A 247 -0.88 -0.67 -18.14
CA LEU A 247 0.05 -1.51 -17.39
C LEU A 247 -0.58 -2.86 -17.08
N ASP A 248 0.24 -3.91 -17.13
CA ASP A 248 -0.20 -5.27 -16.79
C ASP A 248 -0.08 -5.50 -15.27
N LYS A 249 -1.22 -5.48 -14.57
CA LYS A 249 -1.33 -5.72 -13.13
C LYS A 249 -0.41 -4.80 -12.29
N PRO A 250 -0.56 -3.46 -12.39
CA PRO A 250 0.22 -2.52 -11.58
C PRO A 250 -0.21 -2.56 -10.10
N THR A 251 0.75 -2.39 -9.18
CA THR A 251 0.52 -2.64 -7.75
C THR A 251 0.83 -1.46 -6.84
N ALA A 252 1.89 -0.70 -7.11
CA ALA A 252 2.28 0.40 -6.24
C ALA A 252 3.00 1.50 -7.02
N ILE A 253 2.95 2.71 -6.45
CA ILE A 253 3.67 3.87 -6.95
C ILE A 253 4.25 4.71 -5.81
N ALA A 254 5.38 5.37 -6.07
CA ALA A 254 5.96 6.37 -5.18
C ALA A 254 6.75 7.39 -5.99
N PHE A 255 6.72 8.65 -5.59
CA PHE A 255 7.58 9.68 -6.16
C PHE A 255 8.85 9.86 -5.33
N ASP A 256 9.99 10.05 -5.98
CA ASP A 256 11.14 10.65 -5.31
C ASP A 256 11.00 12.17 -5.19
N LYS A 257 11.89 12.78 -4.40
CA LYS A 257 11.89 14.23 -4.15
C LYS A 257 12.06 15.08 -5.42
N SER A 258 12.61 14.51 -6.50
CA SER A 258 12.82 15.20 -7.77
C SER A 258 11.60 15.13 -8.70
N GLY A 259 10.61 14.30 -8.36
CA GLY A 259 9.41 14.09 -9.16
C GLY A 259 9.47 12.89 -10.10
N SER A 260 10.49 12.03 -10.01
CA SER A 260 10.46 10.77 -10.76
C SER A 260 9.52 9.77 -10.08
N LEU A 261 8.67 9.11 -10.87
CA LEU A 261 7.69 8.14 -10.40
C LEU A 261 8.26 6.72 -10.51
N TYR A 262 8.31 6.01 -9.40
CA TYR A 262 8.61 4.59 -9.31
C TYR A 262 7.30 3.83 -9.31
N LEU A 263 7.23 2.78 -10.12
CA LEU A 263 6.01 1.98 -10.31
C LEU A 263 6.35 0.50 -10.33
N THR A 264 5.54 -0.33 -9.67
CA THR A 264 5.68 -1.78 -9.72
C THR A 264 4.53 -2.45 -10.44
N THR A 265 4.82 -3.55 -11.13
CA THR A 265 3.82 -4.44 -11.75
C THR A 265 4.08 -5.89 -11.35
N PHE A 266 3.02 -6.70 -11.24
CA PHE A 266 3.17 -8.15 -11.22
C PHE A 266 3.41 -8.70 -12.62
N GLY A 267 2.73 -8.17 -13.65
CA GLY A 267 2.82 -8.67 -15.02
C GLY A 267 2.16 -10.05 -15.23
N THR A 268 2.25 -10.55 -16.46
CA THR A 268 1.81 -11.88 -16.88
C THR A 268 3.04 -12.68 -17.29
N ALA A 269 3.21 -13.86 -16.71
CA ALA A 269 4.30 -14.74 -17.12
C ALA A 269 4.04 -15.25 -18.55
N GLU A 270 5.07 -15.24 -19.38
CA GLU A 270 5.03 -15.96 -20.64
C GLU A 270 4.86 -17.46 -20.35
N LYS A 271 4.14 -18.15 -21.22
CA LYS A 271 3.93 -19.59 -21.10
C LYS A 271 5.30 -20.29 -21.08
N ASP A 272 5.48 -21.19 -20.12
CA ASP A 272 6.70 -21.99 -19.93
C ASP A 272 7.96 -21.17 -19.55
N SER A 273 7.80 -19.93 -19.05
CA SER A 273 8.91 -19.10 -18.56
C SER A 273 9.13 -19.26 -17.05
N ASP A 274 10.37 -19.54 -16.66
CA ASP A 274 10.80 -19.54 -15.25
C ASP A 274 11.14 -18.12 -14.73
N LYS A 275 11.03 -17.09 -15.58
CA LYS A 275 11.34 -15.71 -15.18
C LYS A 275 10.12 -15.05 -14.54
N SER A 276 10.35 -14.38 -13.41
CA SER A 276 9.35 -13.51 -12.80
C SER A 276 8.96 -12.38 -13.78
N PRO A 277 7.66 -12.20 -14.09
CA PRO A 277 7.18 -11.12 -14.96
C PRO A 277 7.12 -9.75 -14.27
N GLY A 278 7.34 -9.71 -12.94
CA GLY A 278 7.24 -8.48 -12.16
C GLY A 278 8.33 -7.47 -12.50
N THR A 279 7.98 -6.19 -12.51
CA THR A 279 8.91 -5.11 -12.87
C THR A 279 8.87 -3.95 -11.87
N LEU A 280 9.99 -3.24 -11.79
CA LEU A 280 10.06 -1.87 -11.28
C LEU A 280 10.37 -0.96 -12.48
N GLN A 281 9.49 0.00 -12.73
CA GLN A 281 9.64 1.01 -13.77
C GLN A 281 9.89 2.37 -13.12
N VAL A 282 10.66 3.22 -13.80
CA VAL A 282 10.91 4.60 -13.40
C VAL A 282 10.47 5.51 -14.54
N ILE A 283 9.49 6.37 -14.29
CA ILE A 283 9.07 7.42 -15.21
C ILE A 283 9.76 8.71 -14.76
N SER A 284 10.58 9.27 -15.64
CA SER A 284 11.43 10.41 -15.29
C SER A 284 10.60 11.69 -15.10
N LYS A 285 11.12 12.60 -14.27
CA LYS A 285 10.49 13.91 -13.99
C LYS A 285 10.22 14.74 -15.25
N GLU A 286 11.00 14.53 -16.32
CA GLU A 286 10.83 15.22 -17.61
C GLU A 286 9.50 14.87 -18.28
N ALA A 287 8.83 13.80 -17.87
CA ALA A 287 7.48 13.44 -18.32
C ALA A 287 6.38 14.36 -17.76
N GLY A 288 6.70 15.26 -16.82
CA GLY A 288 5.76 16.28 -16.32
C GLY A 288 4.67 15.74 -15.38
N LEU A 289 4.99 14.70 -14.60
CA LEU A 289 4.10 14.09 -13.60
C LEU A 289 4.11 14.85 -12.25
#